data_AF-A0AA97D049-F1
#
_entry.id   AF-A0AA97D049-F1
#
_cell.length_a   1.000
_cell.length_b   1.000
_cell.length_c   1.000
_cell.angle_alpha   90.00
_cell.angle_beta   90.00
_cell.angle_gamma   90.00
#
_symmetry.space_group_name_H-M   'P 1'
#
loop_
_entity.id
_entity.type
_entity.pdbx_description
1 polymer ?
#
loop_
_entity_poly.entity_id
_entity_poly.type
_entity_poly.pdbx_seq_one_letter_code
_entity_poly.pdbx_strand_id
1 'polypeptide(L)'
;MNEKKPYKVPTNGMEYNEFAGSLGAYGNGNPINTELHVRYGVRGGRYYDWTIELVGREGDVDSFRETGERPERWVMESFSVEDGAVVRRVRTGSGPDDFETDVVRKLYSGDGALVDEGYDFFMKQLADTWEQRHEVRDPRTVATFGFAQHNRDAGFRDGEYDWVRNTIVCIDDDSADDVVVERLKHYFPDGGTAAVHMRSAGRMEFLKIGRGADATRDSFELDDRDEEGSLKATGYTSMGMMVDAIYRGDDWIDDAFLS
;
A
#
# COMPACT_ATOMS: atom_id res chain seq x y z
N MET A 1 39.92 -1.82 21.33
CA MET A 1 38.76 -1.30 20.58
C MET A 1 37.64 -2.31 20.76
N ASN A 2 36.51 -1.94 21.35
CA ASN A 2 35.37 -2.84 21.41
C ASN A 2 34.74 -2.90 20.01
N GLU A 3 34.75 -4.08 19.39
CA GLU A 3 34.01 -4.31 18.16
C GLU A 3 32.52 -4.04 18.40
N LYS A 4 31.95 -3.12 17.62
CA LYS A 4 30.51 -2.86 17.66
C LYS A 4 29.80 -4.08 17.09
N LYS A 5 28.94 -4.71 17.89
CA LYS A 5 28.11 -5.83 17.44
C LYS A 5 27.18 -5.36 16.32
N PRO A 6 26.97 -6.17 15.26
CA PRO A 6 26.06 -5.82 14.18
C PRO A 6 24.63 -5.67 14.71
N TYR A 7 23.84 -4.80 14.07
CA TYR A 7 22.40 -4.75 14.31
C TYR A 7 21.77 -6.11 14.01
N LYS A 8 20.75 -6.46 14.80
CA LYS A 8 19.92 -7.63 14.58
C LYS A 8 18.49 -7.17 14.52
N VAL A 9 17.81 -7.50 13.42
CA VAL A 9 16.40 -7.16 13.26
C VAL A 9 15.62 -7.81 14.41
N PRO A 10 14.90 -7.03 15.24
CA PRO A 10 14.09 -7.59 16.31
C PRO A 10 13.00 -8.47 15.72
N THR A 11 12.80 -9.66 16.27
CA THR A 11 11.71 -10.56 15.87
C THR A 11 10.61 -10.65 16.94
N ASN A 12 10.97 -10.51 18.21
CA ASN A 12 10.04 -10.63 19.32
C ASN A 12 9.23 -9.34 19.54
N GLY A 13 7.90 -9.49 19.58
CA GLY A 13 6.96 -8.41 19.88
C GLY A 13 6.89 -7.35 18.78
N MET A 14 7.16 -7.75 17.54
CA MET A 14 6.97 -6.93 16.34
C MET A 14 5.57 -7.13 15.81
N GLU A 15 4.87 -6.03 15.53
CA GLU A 15 3.63 -6.03 14.77
C GLU A 15 3.93 -5.62 13.33
N TYR A 16 3.61 -6.50 12.38
CA TYR A 16 3.83 -6.25 10.97
C TYR A 16 2.58 -5.73 10.29
N ASN A 17 2.78 -4.81 9.37
CA ASN A 17 1.75 -4.30 8.49
C ASN A 17 2.39 -3.86 7.16
N GLU A 18 1.55 -3.70 6.15
CA GLU A 18 1.96 -3.44 4.78
C GLU A 18 0.92 -2.64 4.02
N PHE A 19 1.38 -1.92 3.00
CA PHE A 19 0.51 -1.22 2.06
C PHE A 19 1.11 -1.19 0.66
N ALA A 20 0.23 -1.12 -0.35
CA ALA A 20 0.62 -0.90 -1.72
C ALA A 20 -0.21 0.20 -2.39
N GLY A 21 0.41 1.11 -3.12
CA GLY A 21 -0.24 2.25 -3.76
C GLY A 21 0.31 2.48 -5.17
N SER A 22 -0.52 2.93 -6.10
CA SER A 22 -0.05 3.27 -7.44
C SER A 22 0.67 4.61 -7.41
N LEU A 23 1.79 4.69 -8.13
CA LEU A 23 2.54 5.92 -8.37
C LEU A 23 2.33 6.45 -9.80
N GLY A 24 1.45 5.82 -10.58
CA GLY A 24 1.30 6.09 -12.01
C GLY A 24 2.49 5.58 -12.83
N ALA A 25 2.67 6.11 -14.04
CA ALA A 25 3.79 5.77 -14.90
C ALA A 25 5.13 6.11 -14.23
N TYR A 26 6.21 5.41 -14.60
CA TYR A 26 7.54 5.67 -14.05
C TYR A 26 8.05 7.09 -14.37
N GLY A 27 7.56 7.69 -15.45
CA GLY A 27 7.93 9.02 -15.91
C GLY A 27 9.13 9.01 -16.86
N ASN A 28 9.63 10.19 -17.23
CA ASN A 28 10.74 10.37 -18.19
C ASN A 28 10.55 9.63 -19.53
N GLY A 29 9.31 9.55 -20.03
CA GLY A 29 8.96 8.85 -21.27
C GLY A 29 8.85 7.33 -21.14
N ASN A 30 9.03 6.77 -19.93
CA ASN A 30 8.77 5.35 -19.65
C ASN A 30 7.30 5.15 -19.25
N PRO A 31 6.51 4.38 -20.03
CA PRO A 31 5.09 4.18 -19.79
C PRO A 31 4.78 3.09 -18.76
N ILE A 32 5.79 2.40 -18.21
CA ILE A 32 5.59 1.33 -17.23
C ILE A 32 4.85 1.90 -16.02
N ASN A 33 3.72 1.29 -15.67
CA ASN A 33 3.00 1.62 -14.44
C ASN A 33 3.82 1.15 -13.25
N THR A 34 3.80 1.96 -12.20
CA THR A 34 4.63 1.72 -11.02
C THR A 34 3.78 1.76 -9.76
N GLU A 35 4.12 0.87 -8.84
CA GLU A 35 3.47 0.73 -7.55
C GLU A 35 4.54 0.88 -6.46
N LEU A 36 4.19 1.56 -5.37
CA LEU A 36 4.96 1.55 -4.14
C LEU A 36 4.41 0.43 -3.26
N HIS A 37 5.25 -0.51 -2.87
CA HIS A 37 4.93 -1.54 -1.89
C HIS A 37 5.82 -1.34 -0.66
N VAL A 38 5.21 -1.28 0.52
CA VAL A 38 5.92 -1.07 1.78
C VAL A 38 5.45 -2.10 2.79
N ARG A 39 6.42 -2.82 3.37
CA ARG A 39 6.23 -3.66 4.55
C ARG A 39 7.00 -3.07 5.69
N TYR A 40 6.42 -3.03 6.89
CA TYR A 40 7.09 -2.50 8.06
C TYR A 40 6.66 -3.25 9.33
N GLY A 41 7.57 -3.32 10.28
CA GLY A 41 7.40 -3.93 11.57
C GLY A 41 7.56 -2.87 12.68
N VAL A 42 6.55 -2.76 13.52
CA VAL A 42 6.45 -1.77 14.59
C VAL A 42 6.66 -2.42 15.95
N ARG A 43 7.39 -1.72 16.83
CA ARG A 43 7.46 -2.05 18.26
C ARG A 43 7.60 -0.77 19.07
N GLY A 44 6.70 -0.54 20.02
CA GLY A 44 6.75 0.67 20.86
C GLY A 44 6.73 1.97 20.04
N GLY A 45 5.90 2.01 18.99
CA GLY A 45 5.72 3.18 18.12
C GLY A 45 6.84 3.43 17.11
N ARG A 46 7.87 2.58 17.04
CA ARG A 46 9.00 2.73 16.11
C ARG A 46 9.10 1.57 15.13
N TYR A 47 9.62 1.87 13.94
CA TYR A 47 9.87 0.91 12.88
C TYR A 47 11.27 0.34 13.05
N TYR A 48 11.36 -0.99 13.17
CA TYR A 48 12.64 -1.68 13.38
C TYR A 48 13.01 -2.64 12.25
N ASP A 49 12.05 -2.90 11.37
CA ASP A 49 12.15 -3.73 10.18
C ASP A 49 11.27 -3.07 9.13
N TRP A 50 11.80 -2.78 7.96
CA TRP A 50 11.00 -2.26 6.86
C TRP A 50 11.65 -2.57 5.52
N THR A 51 10.79 -2.67 4.52
CA THR A 51 11.14 -2.81 3.11
C THR A 51 10.29 -1.81 2.34
N ILE A 52 10.94 -1.03 1.48
CA ILE A 52 10.31 -0.09 0.54
C ILE A 52 10.67 -0.59 -0.85
N GLU A 53 9.68 -0.98 -1.64
CA GLU A 53 9.82 -1.53 -2.97
C GLU A 53 9.13 -0.65 -4.00
N LEU A 54 9.86 -0.30 -5.05
CA LEU A 54 9.29 0.23 -6.26
C LEU A 54 9.05 -0.93 -7.22
N VAL A 55 7.79 -1.18 -7.55
CA VAL A 55 7.34 -2.32 -8.34
C VAL A 55 6.87 -1.85 -9.71
N GLY A 56 7.48 -2.38 -10.77
CA GLY A 56 6.97 -2.22 -12.12
C GLY A 56 5.80 -3.17 -12.34
N ARG A 57 4.74 -2.68 -13.01
CA ARG A 57 3.55 -3.43 -13.37
C ARG A 57 3.27 -3.30 -14.87
N GLU A 58 3.15 -4.43 -15.54
CA GLU A 58 2.78 -4.51 -16.94
C GLU A 58 1.46 -5.26 -17.13
N GLY A 59 0.59 -4.70 -17.95
CA GLY A 59 -0.81 -5.14 -18.08
C GLY A 59 -1.78 -4.31 -17.24
N ASP A 60 -3.03 -4.27 -17.69
CA ASP A 60 -4.14 -3.55 -17.06
C ASP A 60 -5.24 -4.51 -16.59
N VAL A 61 -6.21 -3.97 -15.86
CA VAL A 61 -7.34 -4.73 -15.34
C VAL A 61 -8.24 -5.26 -16.46
N ASP A 62 -8.31 -4.57 -17.60
CA ASP A 62 -9.14 -4.98 -18.73
C ASP A 62 -8.56 -6.22 -19.41
N SER A 63 -7.26 -6.26 -19.61
CA SER A 63 -6.53 -7.45 -20.06
C SER A 63 -6.75 -8.62 -19.11
N PHE A 64 -6.64 -8.38 -17.80
CA PHE A 64 -6.91 -9.40 -16.78
C PHE A 64 -8.36 -9.92 -16.85
N ARG A 65 -9.35 -9.05 -17.08
CA ARG A 65 -10.76 -9.47 -17.24
C ARG A 65 -10.96 -10.32 -18.49
N GLU A 66 -10.28 -10.00 -19.58
CA GLU A 66 -10.39 -10.71 -20.85
C GLU A 66 -9.68 -12.06 -20.84
N THR A 67 -8.48 -12.13 -20.27
CA THR A 67 -7.61 -13.32 -20.38
C THR A 67 -7.58 -14.17 -19.10
N GLY A 68 -7.92 -13.58 -17.95
CA GLY A 68 -7.70 -14.17 -16.63
C GLY A 68 -6.24 -14.16 -16.17
N GLU A 69 -5.31 -13.66 -16.99
CA GLU A 69 -3.89 -13.57 -16.67
C GLU A 69 -3.62 -12.31 -15.85
N ARG A 70 -3.01 -12.47 -14.67
CA ARG A 70 -2.71 -11.34 -13.79
C ARG A 70 -1.60 -10.47 -14.39
N PRO A 71 -1.64 -9.14 -14.17
CA PRO A 71 -0.55 -8.24 -14.56
C PRO A 71 0.80 -8.74 -14.02
N GLU A 72 1.83 -8.69 -14.87
CA GLU A 72 3.18 -9.01 -14.46
C GLU A 72 3.70 -7.93 -13.53
N ARG A 73 4.38 -8.34 -12.45
CA ARG A 73 4.99 -7.43 -11.50
C ARG A 73 6.41 -7.83 -11.20
N TRP A 74 7.26 -6.82 -11.00
CA TRP A 74 8.64 -7.03 -10.60
C TRP A 74 9.17 -5.88 -9.77
N VAL A 75 10.03 -6.19 -8.81
CA VAL A 75 10.75 -5.15 -8.05
C VAL A 75 11.78 -4.51 -8.98
N MET A 76 11.65 -3.21 -9.21
CA MET A 76 12.62 -2.40 -9.96
C MET A 76 13.75 -1.93 -9.05
N GLU A 77 13.40 -1.48 -7.85
CA GLU A 77 14.32 -0.95 -6.85
C GLU A 77 13.75 -1.22 -5.46
N SER A 78 14.59 -1.53 -4.49
CA SER A 78 14.18 -1.66 -3.10
C SER A 78 15.19 -1.13 -2.10
N PHE A 79 14.70 -0.70 -0.95
CA PHE A 79 15.47 -0.41 0.25
C PHE A 79 14.95 -1.29 1.38
N SER A 80 15.82 -2.03 2.05
CA SER A 80 15.42 -2.93 3.13
C SER A 80 16.37 -2.87 4.31
N VAL A 81 15.81 -3.02 5.51
CA VAL A 81 16.58 -3.26 6.73
C VAL A 81 16.97 -4.73 6.79
N GLU A 82 18.25 -4.99 7.00
CA GLU A 82 18.81 -6.32 7.17
C GLU A 82 19.73 -6.36 8.39
N ASP A 83 20.14 -7.57 8.77
CA ASP A 83 21.11 -7.76 9.84
C ASP A 83 22.42 -7.01 9.53
N GLY A 84 22.66 -5.96 10.31
CA GLY A 84 23.87 -5.14 10.22
C GLY A 84 23.88 -4.08 9.13
N ALA A 85 22.81 -3.89 8.34
CA ALA A 85 22.78 -2.88 7.29
C ALA A 85 21.38 -2.45 6.84
N VAL A 86 21.30 -1.26 6.23
CA VAL A 86 20.27 -0.95 5.24
C VAL A 86 20.86 -1.19 3.86
N VAL A 87 20.16 -1.98 3.06
CA VAL A 87 20.59 -2.43 1.74
C VAL A 87 19.68 -1.82 0.68
N ARG A 88 20.27 -1.40 -0.43
CA ARG A 88 19.56 -1.02 -1.65
C ARG A 88 19.78 -2.09 -2.70
N ARG A 89 18.73 -2.47 -3.40
CA ARG A 89 18.80 -3.37 -4.56
C ARG A 89 18.20 -2.70 -5.77
N VAL A 90 18.86 -2.81 -6.92
CA VAL A 90 18.36 -2.31 -8.20
C VAL A 90 18.35 -3.45 -9.20
N ARG A 91 17.22 -3.66 -9.86
CA ARG A 91 17.08 -4.73 -10.85
C ARG A 91 18.01 -4.45 -12.04
N THR A 92 18.80 -5.44 -12.42
CA THR A 92 19.75 -5.38 -13.55
C THR A 92 19.37 -6.30 -14.71
N GLY A 93 18.42 -7.21 -14.53
CA GLY A 93 18.03 -8.21 -15.52
C GLY A 93 16.65 -8.81 -15.26
N SER A 94 16.21 -9.70 -16.14
CA SER A 94 14.89 -10.32 -16.08
C SER A 94 14.79 -11.48 -15.08
N GLY A 95 15.93 -12.03 -14.63
CA GLY A 95 15.97 -13.09 -13.64
C GLY A 95 15.50 -12.63 -12.25
N PRO A 96 15.03 -13.57 -11.40
CA PRO A 96 14.54 -13.26 -10.05
C PRO A 96 15.64 -12.79 -9.09
N ASP A 97 16.91 -13.10 -9.39
CA ASP A 97 18.07 -12.72 -8.57
C ASP A 97 18.96 -11.65 -9.23
N ASP A 98 18.52 -11.09 -10.36
CA ASP A 98 19.30 -10.13 -11.14
C ASP A 98 19.22 -8.72 -10.51
N PHE A 99 19.97 -8.52 -9.43
CA PHE A 99 20.06 -7.25 -8.70
C PHE A 99 21.50 -6.83 -8.43
N GLU A 100 21.78 -5.54 -8.66
CA GLU A 100 22.93 -4.86 -8.05
C GLU A 100 22.56 -4.52 -6.59
N THR A 101 23.45 -4.82 -5.66
CA THR A 101 23.20 -4.69 -4.21
C THR A 101 24.24 -3.76 -3.57
N ASP A 102 23.75 -2.70 -2.92
CA ASP A 102 24.57 -1.71 -2.22
C ASP A 102 24.24 -1.66 -0.73
N VAL A 103 25.28 -1.61 0.11
CA VAL A 103 25.10 -1.25 1.52
C VAL A 103 25.03 0.26 1.63
N VAL A 104 23.81 0.80 1.73
CA VAL A 104 23.58 2.24 1.88
C VAL A 104 24.00 2.72 3.27
N ARG A 105 23.83 1.86 4.28
CA ARG A 105 24.22 2.18 5.65
C ARG A 105 24.56 0.92 6.43
N LYS A 106 25.67 0.95 7.17
CA LYS A 106 25.97 -0.07 8.19
C LYS A 106 25.21 0.25 9.48
N LEU A 107 24.66 -0.80 10.09
CA LEU A 107 23.89 -0.74 11.33
C LEU A 107 24.57 -1.56 12.43
N TYR A 108 24.50 -1.05 13.64
CA TYR A 108 25.07 -1.66 14.84
C TYR A 108 24.01 -1.84 15.92
N SER A 109 24.31 -2.68 16.90
CA SER A 109 23.48 -2.82 18.09
C SER A 109 23.26 -1.46 18.75
N GLY A 110 22.00 -1.11 19.00
CA GLY A 110 21.57 0.20 19.51
C GLY A 110 21.02 1.16 18.46
N ASP A 111 21.21 0.89 17.17
CA ASP A 111 20.82 1.81 16.08
C ASP A 111 19.31 1.80 15.75
N GLY A 112 18.45 1.35 16.68
CA GLY A 112 17.01 1.27 16.44
C GLY A 112 16.33 2.60 16.09
N ALA A 113 16.76 3.70 16.71
CA ALA A 113 16.25 5.03 16.34
C ALA A 113 16.68 5.44 14.92
N LEU A 114 17.88 5.04 14.51
CA LEU A 114 18.40 5.32 13.18
C LEU A 114 17.69 4.48 12.11
N VAL A 115 17.28 3.25 12.44
CA VAL A 115 16.43 2.43 11.56
C VAL A 115 15.07 3.09 11.38
N ASP A 116 14.46 3.57 12.47
CA ASP A 116 13.17 4.26 12.45
C ASP A 116 13.22 5.54 11.61
N GLU A 117 14.20 6.42 11.84
CA GLU A 117 14.43 7.63 11.03
C GLU A 117 14.80 7.31 9.57
N GLY A 118 15.45 6.16 9.34
CA GLY A 118 15.81 5.70 8.01
C GLY A 118 14.59 5.51 7.11
N TYR A 119 13.48 5.00 7.65
CA TYR A 119 12.22 4.86 6.91
C TYR A 119 11.77 6.21 6.34
N ASP A 120 11.69 7.23 7.19
CA ASP A 120 11.22 8.58 6.82
C ASP A 120 12.17 9.25 5.82
N PHE A 121 13.47 8.99 5.94
CA PHE A 121 14.48 9.46 4.99
C PHE A 121 14.28 8.87 3.59
N PHE A 122 14.16 7.54 3.46
CA PHE A 122 13.99 6.89 2.15
C PHE A 122 12.60 7.12 1.56
N MET A 123 11.54 6.96 2.38
CA MET A 123 10.40 7.89 2.48
C MET A 123 10.36 9.07 1.49
N LYS A 124 10.94 10.14 2.02
CA LYS A 124 11.03 11.45 1.42
C LYS A 124 11.87 11.44 0.16
N GLN A 125 13.00 10.73 0.14
CA GLN A 125 13.87 10.69 -1.05
C GLN A 125 13.13 10.12 -2.26
N LEU A 126 12.34 9.05 -2.09
CA LEU A 126 11.54 8.49 -3.17
C LEU A 126 10.48 9.49 -3.63
N ALA A 127 9.74 10.11 -2.71
CA ALA A 127 8.71 11.09 -3.03
C ALA A 127 9.29 12.29 -3.82
N ASP A 128 10.40 12.86 -3.35
CA ASP A 128 11.09 13.98 -3.99
C ASP A 128 11.60 13.58 -5.39
N THR A 129 12.12 12.35 -5.54
CA THR A 129 12.58 11.82 -6.83
C THR A 129 11.41 11.59 -7.78
N TRP A 130 10.29 11.08 -7.28
CA TRP A 130 9.10 10.81 -8.08
C TRP A 130 8.49 12.10 -8.61
N GLU A 131 8.41 13.12 -7.76
CA GLU A 131 7.95 14.45 -8.14
C GLU A 131 8.84 15.06 -9.24
N GLN A 132 10.16 14.93 -9.15
CA GLN A 132 11.07 15.45 -10.17
C GLN A 132 10.92 14.77 -11.55
N ARG A 133 10.37 13.54 -11.59
CA ARG A 133 10.14 12.79 -12.84
C ARG A 133 8.87 13.22 -13.58
N HIS A 134 7.99 13.98 -12.94
CA HIS A 134 6.65 14.28 -13.44
C HIS A 134 6.37 15.78 -13.45
N GLU A 135 5.97 16.31 -14.61
CA GLU A 135 5.57 17.73 -14.73
C GLU A 135 4.27 18.02 -13.97
N VAL A 136 3.35 17.06 -13.98
CA VAL A 136 2.08 17.10 -13.24
C VAL A 136 2.05 15.95 -12.26
N ARG A 137 1.80 16.25 -10.98
CA ARG A 137 1.68 15.23 -9.95
C ARG A 137 0.49 14.32 -10.23
N ASP A 138 0.75 13.01 -10.34
CA ASP A 138 -0.30 12.01 -10.46
C ASP A 138 -1.13 11.96 -9.15
N PRO A 139 -2.47 12.00 -9.20
CA PRO A 139 -3.29 11.94 -7.99
C PRO A 139 -3.10 10.68 -7.14
N ARG A 140 -2.74 9.55 -7.74
CA ARG A 140 -2.43 8.28 -7.04
C ARG A 140 -1.10 8.38 -6.30
N THR A 141 -0.13 9.07 -6.87
CA THR A 141 1.13 9.42 -6.18
C THR A 141 0.84 10.23 -4.91
N VAL A 142 -0.02 11.25 -5.02
CA VAL A 142 -0.40 12.09 -3.87
C VAL A 142 -1.10 11.26 -2.79
N ALA A 143 -2.07 10.42 -3.18
CA ALA A 143 -2.77 9.54 -2.25
C ALA A 143 -1.82 8.58 -1.53
N THR A 144 -0.92 7.93 -2.29
CA THR A 144 0.03 6.92 -1.79
C THR A 144 1.01 7.51 -0.78
N PHE A 145 1.68 8.62 -1.09
CA PHE A 145 2.60 9.25 -0.15
C PHE A 145 1.88 9.94 1.01
N GLY A 146 0.66 10.46 0.79
CA GLY A 146 -0.19 10.99 1.86
C GLY A 146 -0.56 9.91 2.88
N PHE A 147 -1.00 8.74 2.41
CA PHE A 147 -1.25 7.59 3.28
C PHE A 147 0.01 7.17 4.03
N ALA A 148 1.16 7.06 3.36
CA ALA A 148 2.41 6.67 4.00
C ALA A 148 2.78 7.61 5.17
N GLN A 149 2.56 8.92 5.01
CA GLN A 149 2.78 9.92 6.04
C GLN A 149 1.80 9.78 7.22
N HIS A 150 0.50 9.58 6.96
CA HIS A 150 -0.50 9.37 8.02
C HIS A 150 -0.30 8.05 8.76
N ASN A 151 -0.01 6.99 8.03
CA ASN A 151 0.28 5.67 8.56
C ASN A 151 1.55 5.65 9.43
N ARG A 152 2.41 6.67 9.34
CA ARG A 152 3.55 6.85 10.23
C ARG A 152 3.16 7.35 11.62
N ASP A 153 2.03 8.03 11.75
CA ASP A 153 1.52 8.54 13.02
C ASP A 153 1.01 7.39 13.91
N ALA A 154 1.50 7.33 15.16
CA ALA A 154 1.02 6.35 16.13
C ALA A 154 -0.44 6.59 16.53
N GLY A 155 -0.91 7.84 16.56
CA GLY A 155 -2.31 8.15 16.84
C GLY A 155 -3.26 7.65 15.76
N PHE A 156 -2.79 7.56 14.51
CA PHE A 156 -3.52 6.92 13.43
C PHE A 156 -3.53 5.39 13.60
N ARG A 157 -2.35 4.77 13.74
CA ARG A 157 -2.20 3.30 13.78
C ARG A 157 -2.73 2.64 15.04
N ASP A 158 -2.65 3.31 16.18
CA ASP A 158 -2.98 2.74 17.49
C ASP A 158 -4.26 3.36 18.08
N GLY A 159 -4.96 4.19 17.29
CA GLY A 159 -6.17 4.92 17.68
C GLY A 159 -7.41 4.43 16.93
N GLU A 160 -8.11 5.36 16.26
CA GLU A 160 -9.37 5.11 15.56
C GLU A 160 -9.23 4.12 14.39
N TYR A 161 -8.05 4.06 13.79
CA TYR A 161 -7.78 3.28 12.57
C TYR A 161 -6.86 2.08 12.84
N ASP A 162 -6.89 1.50 14.05
CA ASP A 162 -6.08 0.33 14.43
C ASP A 162 -6.34 -0.94 13.60
N TRP A 163 -7.51 -1.00 12.99
CA TRP A 163 -7.98 -2.03 12.07
C TRP A 163 -7.50 -1.83 10.63
N VAL A 164 -6.94 -0.65 10.28
CA VAL A 164 -6.43 -0.37 8.93
C VAL A 164 -5.09 -1.08 8.73
N ARG A 165 -5.16 -2.26 8.12
CA ARG A 165 -4.02 -3.15 7.88
C ARG A 165 -4.08 -3.76 6.49
N ASN A 166 -2.93 -4.12 5.94
CA ASN A 166 -2.78 -4.74 4.61
C ASN A 166 -3.54 -3.92 3.55
N THR A 167 -3.04 -2.71 3.30
CA THR A 167 -3.84 -1.63 2.71
C THR A 167 -3.51 -1.38 1.24
N ILE A 168 -4.50 -1.38 0.36
CA ILE A 168 -4.35 -0.82 -0.99
C ILE A 168 -4.72 0.66 -0.98
N VAL A 169 -3.78 1.52 -1.36
CA VAL A 169 -4.02 2.95 -1.53
C VAL A 169 -4.47 3.23 -2.97
N CYS A 170 -5.55 4.00 -3.09
CA CYS A 170 -6.22 4.31 -4.35
C CYS A 170 -6.92 5.68 -4.31
N ILE A 171 -7.45 6.11 -5.44
CA ILE A 171 -8.29 7.32 -5.56
C ILE A 171 -9.74 6.95 -5.88
N ASP A 172 -10.65 7.89 -5.68
CA ASP A 172 -12.08 7.76 -5.97
C ASP A 172 -12.43 7.30 -7.41
N ASP A 173 -11.62 7.68 -8.39
CA ASP A 173 -11.79 7.28 -9.80
C ASP A 173 -11.27 5.87 -10.12
N ASP A 174 -10.51 5.24 -9.22
CA ASP A 174 -9.97 3.90 -9.49
C ASP A 174 -11.11 2.87 -9.58
N SER A 175 -10.97 1.93 -10.52
CA SER A 175 -11.91 0.82 -10.67
C SER A 175 -11.85 -0.08 -9.44
N ALA A 176 -13.02 -0.45 -8.92
CA ALA A 176 -13.14 -1.44 -7.86
C ALA A 176 -12.52 -2.79 -8.24
N ASP A 177 -12.58 -3.18 -9.51
CA ASP A 177 -11.96 -4.43 -9.95
C ASP A 177 -10.43 -4.34 -9.89
N ASP A 178 -9.85 -3.20 -10.28
CA ASP A 178 -8.39 -3.02 -10.19
C ASP A 178 -7.94 -3.05 -8.73
N VAL A 179 -8.64 -2.32 -7.86
CA VAL A 179 -8.25 -2.22 -6.45
C VAL A 179 -8.56 -3.50 -5.66
N VAL A 180 -9.79 -4.00 -5.74
CA VAL A 180 -10.31 -5.10 -4.90
C VAL A 180 -10.06 -6.47 -5.52
N VAL A 181 -10.34 -6.65 -6.81
CA VAL A 181 -10.28 -7.97 -7.45
C VAL A 181 -8.85 -8.30 -7.88
N GLU A 182 -8.08 -7.31 -8.31
CA GLU A 182 -6.71 -7.50 -8.80
C GLU A 182 -5.68 -7.20 -7.71
N ARG A 183 -5.46 -5.93 -7.34
CA ARG A 183 -4.36 -5.50 -6.48
C ARG A 183 -4.47 -6.06 -5.07
N LEU A 184 -5.64 -5.99 -4.42
CA LEU A 184 -5.84 -6.57 -3.09
C LEU A 184 -5.60 -8.08 -3.10
N LYS A 185 -6.12 -8.82 -4.09
CA LYS A 185 -5.85 -10.27 -4.20
C LYS A 185 -4.40 -10.60 -4.55
N HIS A 186 -3.66 -9.68 -5.15
CA HIS A 186 -2.25 -9.86 -5.44
C HIS A 186 -1.41 -9.72 -4.17
N TYR A 187 -1.57 -8.59 -3.48
CA TYR A 187 -0.75 -8.28 -2.30
C TYR A 187 -1.26 -8.96 -1.03
N PHE A 188 -2.57 -8.99 -0.82
CA PHE A 188 -3.22 -9.37 0.44
C PHE A 188 -4.31 -10.43 0.20
N PRO A 189 -3.93 -11.67 -0.19
CA PRO A 189 -4.89 -12.70 -0.62
C PRO A 189 -5.87 -13.15 0.48
N ASP A 190 -5.55 -12.90 1.76
CA ASP A 190 -6.40 -13.21 2.91
C ASP A 190 -7.36 -12.07 3.28
N GLY A 191 -7.35 -10.96 2.53
CA GLY A 191 -8.13 -9.76 2.81
C GLY A 191 -7.28 -8.66 3.48
N GLY A 192 -7.88 -7.48 3.57
CA GLY A 192 -7.19 -6.28 4.02
C GLY A 192 -8.09 -5.07 3.99
N THR A 193 -7.50 -3.92 3.69
CA THR A 193 -8.23 -2.66 3.62
C THR A 193 -7.93 -1.90 2.34
N ALA A 194 -8.80 -0.96 1.99
CA ALA A 194 -8.51 0.04 0.98
C ALA A 194 -8.53 1.43 1.63
N ALA A 195 -7.52 2.24 1.33
CA ALA A 195 -7.47 3.65 1.67
C ALA A 195 -7.78 4.45 0.39
N VAL A 196 -8.96 5.06 0.34
CA VAL A 196 -9.49 5.75 -0.84
C VAL A 196 -9.38 7.25 -0.63
N HIS A 197 -8.57 7.92 -1.44
CA HIS A 197 -8.51 9.37 -1.44
C HIS A 197 -9.69 9.94 -2.25
N MET A 198 -10.67 10.50 -1.52
CA MET A 198 -11.85 11.19 -2.06
C MET A 198 -11.46 12.61 -2.45
N ARG A 199 -11.07 12.82 -3.71
CA ARG A 199 -10.43 14.07 -4.16
C ARG A 199 -11.38 15.27 -4.08
N SER A 200 -12.67 15.06 -4.35
CA SER A 200 -13.70 16.10 -4.24
C SER A 200 -13.92 16.58 -2.80
N ALA A 201 -13.74 15.69 -1.82
CA ALA A 201 -13.90 15.97 -0.39
C ALA A 201 -12.57 16.30 0.31
N GLY A 202 -11.43 16.07 -0.35
CA GLY A 202 -10.10 16.33 0.21
C GLY A 202 -9.77 15.47 1.43
N ARG A 203 -10.36 14.26 1.53
CA ARG A 203 -10.19 13.34 2.67
C ARG A 203 -9.92 11.91 2.22
N MET A 204 -9.36 11.11 3.11
CA MET A 204 -9.13 9.69 2.90
C MET A 204 -10.18 8.88 3.67
N GLU A 205 -10.80 7.94 2.99
CA GLU A 205 -11.79 7.03 3.56
C GLU A 205 -11.26 5.61 3.55
N PHE A 206 -11.62 4.82 4.56
CA PHE A 206 -11.09 3.48 4.73
C PHE A 206 -12.19 2.44 4.55
N LEU A 207 -11.92 1.40 3.78
CA LEU A 207 -12.83 0.29 3.56
C LEU A 207 -12.22 -1.00 4.09
N LYS A 208 -12.99 -1.76 4.85
CA LYS A 208 -12.60 -3.11 5.26
C LYS A 208 -13.09 -4.12 4.22
N ILE A 209 -12.17 -4.90 3.66
CA ILE A 209 -12.49 -5.82 2.57
C ILE A 209 -12.15 -7.25 3.02
N GLY A 210 -13.19 -8.04 3.24
CA GLY A 210 -13.08 -9.43 3.70
C GLY A 210 -12.87 -10.41 2.55
N ARG A 211 -12.23 -11.55 2.84
CA ARG A 211 -12.21 -12.71 1.96
C ARG A 211 -13.65 -13.22 1.81
N GLY A 212 -14.28 -12.98 0.66
CA GLY A 212 -15.68 -13.33 0.43
C GLY A 212 -15.97 -14.80 0.76
N ALA A 213 -17.20 -15.10 1.17
CA ALA A 213 -17.60 -16.39 1.76
C ALA A 213 -17.51 -17.61 0.82
N ASP A 214 -17.16 -17.44 -0.45
CA ASP A 214 -17.29 -18.48 -1.47
C ASP A 214 -15.94 -18.77 -2.15
N ALA A 215 -15.20 -19.75 -1.64
CA ALA A 215 -13.87 -20.14 -2.13
C ALA A 215 -13.84 -20.67 -3.58
N THR A 216 -14.99 -20.73 -4.27
CA THR A 216 -15.12 -21.17 -5.66
C THR A 216 -15.52 -20.06 -6.63
N ARG A 217 -15.80 -18.85 -6.13
CA ARG A 217 -16.09 -17.67 -6.96
C ARG A 217 -15.22 -16.50 -6.50
N ASP A 218 -14.61 -15.85 -7.49
CA ASP A 218 -13.68 -14.74 -7.34
C ASP A 218 -14.31 -13.43 -6.80
N SER A 219 -15.29 -13.48 -5.90
CA SER A 219 -15.94 -12.30 -5.32
C SER A 219 -15.40 -11.96 -3.93
N PHE A 220 -14.92 -10.74 -3.75
CA PHE A 220 -14.66 -10.13 -2.43
C PHE A 220 -15.89 -9.36 -1.98
N GLU A 221 -16.08 -9.31 -0.67
CA GLU A 221 -17.25 -8.71 -0.02
C GLU A 221 -16.75 -7.66 0.98
N LEU A 222 -17.34 -6.46 0.94
CA LEU A 222 -17.19 -5.49 2.01
C LEU A 222 -17.94 -6.01 3.25
N ASP A 223 -17.27 -6.01 4.39
CA ASP A 223 -17.80 -6.50 5.67
C ASP A 223 -18.36 -5.30 6.44
N ASP A 224 -19.62 -4.96 6.17
CA ASP A 224 -20.33 -3.95 6.94
C ASP A 224 -20.67 -4.51 8.32
N ARG A 225 -20.29 -3.76 9.37
CA ARG A 225 -20.93 -3.94 10.67
C ARG A 225 -22.35 -3.46 10.50
N ASP A 226 -23.27 -4.42 10.37
CA ASP A 226 -24.74 -4.33 10.34
C ASP A 226 -25.36 -4.70 8.97
N GLU A 227 -25.73 -5.99 8.87
CA GLU A 227 -26.82 -6.65 8.11
C GLU A 227 -27.31 -6.13 6.72
N GLU A 228 -26.63 -5.23 6.04
CA GLU A 228 -26.92 -4.86 4.65
C GLU A 228 -25.87 -5.45 3.69
N GLY A 229 -26.35 -6.08 2.61
CA GLY A 229 -25.62 -7.09 1.86
C GLY A 229 -24.27 -6.66 1.29
N SER A 230 -23.38 -7.65 1.13
CA SER A 230 -22.05 -7.49 0.56
C SER A 230 -22.06 -6.75 -0.79
N LEU A 231 -21.43 -5.58 -0.83
CA LEU A 231 -21.18 -4.84 -2.07
C LEU A 231 -20.13 -5.59 -2.91
N LYS A 232 -20.49 -5.90 -4.16
CA LYS A 232 -19.64 -6.62 -5.12
C LYS A 232 -19.09 -5.66 -6.16
N ALA A 233 -17.81 -5.82 -6.49
CA ALA A 233 -17.21 -5.15 -7.65
C ALA A 233 -17.85 -5.74 -8.94
N THR A 234 -18.52 -4.91 -9.74
CA THR A 234 -19.33 -5.36 -10.90
C THR A 234 -18.80 -4.87 -12.24
N GLY A 235 -17.51 -4.52 -12.35
CA GLY A 235 -16.92 -4.07 -13.61
C GLY A 235 -17.05 -2.57 -13.92
N TYR A 236 -18.09 -1.90 -13.41
CA TYR A 236 -18.40 -0.48 -13.64
C TYR A 236 -18.37 0.37 -12.37
N THR A 237 -17.97 -0.22 -11.25
CA THR A 237 -17.97 0.43 -9.93
C THR A 237 -16.61 1.08 -9.69
N SER A 238 -16.58 2.37 -9.36
CA SER A 238 -15.36 3.01 -8.85
C SER A 238 -15.24 2.86 -7.34
N MET A 239 -14.05 3.03 -6.80
CA MET A 239 -13.82 3.05 -5.35
C MET A 239 -14.61 4.18 -4.67
N GLY A 240 -14.75 5.34 -5.33
CA GLY A 240 -15.59 6.44 -4.85
C GLY A 240 -17.06 6.05 -4.71
N MET A 241 -17.60 5.25 -5.64
CA MET A 241 -18.97 4.73 -5.53
C MET A 241 -19.13 3.75 -4.35
N MET A 242 -18.10 2.93 -4.07
CA MET A 242 -18.12 2.03 -2.90
C MET A 242 -18.07 2.81 -1.59
N VAL A 243 -17.22 3.83 -1.51
CA VAL A 243 -17.16 4.74 -0.37
C VAL A 243 -18.50 5.46 -0.17
N ASP A 244 -19.06 6.03 -1.24
CA ASP A 244 -20.35 6.72 -1.16
C ASP A 244 -21.47 5.77 -0.70
N ALA A 245 -21.48 4.51 -1.13
CA ALA A 245 -22.49 3.54 -0.70
C ALA A 245 -22.43 3.24 0.81
N ILE A 246 -21.22 3.10 1.36
CA ILE A 246 -21.02 2.80 2.80
C ILE A 246 -21.23 4.05 3.66
N TYR A 247 -20.60 5.17 3.29
CA TYR A 247 -20.55 6.36 4.14
C TYR A 247 -21.70 7.35 3.90
N ARG A 248 -22.53 7.18 2.85
CA ARG A 248 -23.79 7.93 2.70
C ARG A 248 -25.03 7.16 3.17
N GLY A 249 -24.89 5.90 3.59
CA GLY A 249 -25.97 5.15 4.22
C GLY A 249 -26.56 5.88 5.44
N ASP A 250 -25.72 6.62 6.17
CA ASP A 250 -26.13 7.44 7.31
C ASP A 250 -27.03 8.64 6.93
N ASP A 251 -27.00 9.10 5.68
CA ASP A 251 -27.78 10.26 5.22
C ASP A 251 -29.12 9.87 4.56
N TRP A 252 -29.34 8.59 4.25
CA TRP A 252 -30.56 8.14 3.53
C TRP A 252 -31.66 7.61 4.43
N ILE A 253 -31.35 7.22 5.67
CA ILE A 253 -32.32 6.56 6.57
C ILE A 253 -33.16 7.57 7.39
N ASP A 254 -32.75 8.83 7.53
CA ASP A 254 -33.42 9.74 8.48
C ASP A 254 -34.41 10.77 7.90
N ASP A 255 -34.53 10.94 6.58
CA ASP A 255 -35.44 11.98 6.01
C ASP A 255 -36.62 11.45 5.17
N ALA A 256 -36.74 10.13 4.92
CA ALA A 256 -37.82 9.58 4.09
C ALA A 256 -38.95 8.85 4.85
N PHE A 257 -38.84 8.66 6.17
CA PHE A 257 -39.83 7.89 6.95
C PHE A 257 -40.34 8.56 8.25
N LEU A 258 -40.11 9.86 8.44
CA LEU A 258 -40.67 10.64 9.55
C LEU A 258 -41.61 11.79 9.12
N SER A 259 -42.24 11.69 7.95
CA SER A 259 -43.39 12.54 7.57
C SER A 259 -44.73 11.87 7.83
#